data_AF-A0A2N2S4Y4-F1
#
_entry.id   AF-A0A2N2S4Y4-F1
#
_cell.length_a   1.000
_cell.length_b   1.000
_cell.length_c   1.000
_cell.angle_alpha   90.00
_cell.angle_beta   90.00
_cell.angle_gamma   90.00
#
_symmetry.space_group_name_H-M   'P 1'
#
loop_
_entity.id
_entity.type
_entity.pdbx_description
1 polymer ?
#
loop_
_entity_poly.entity_id
_entity_poly.type
_entity_poly.pdbx_seq_one_letter_code
_entity_poly.pdbx_strand_id
1 'polypeptide(L)' 'MTASRRPTELLAPAGSLDMMRTAFAYGADAVYAGQPRYSLRVRNNSF' A
#
# COMPACT_ATOMS: atom_id res chain seq x y z
N MET A 1 8.43 0.59 -24.42
CA MET A 1 7.41 1.47 -23.81
C MET A 1 7.84 1.78 -22.38
N THR A 2 8.60 2.85 -22.16
CA THR A 2 8.99 3.29 -20.83
C THR A 2 7.85 4.15 -20.30
N ALA A 3 7.12 3.67 -19.29
CA ALA A 3 6.11 4.48 -18.63
C ALA A 3 6.79 5.73 -18.04
N SER A 4 6.27 6.92 -18.36
CA SER A 4 6.66 8.16 -17.68
C SER A 4 6.42 7.95 -16.18
N ARG A 5 7.50 7.87 -15.40
CA ARG A 5 7.43 7.63 -13.96
C ARG A 5 7.04 8.94 -13.30
N ARG A 6 5.74 9.16 -13.16
CA ARG A 6 5.23 10.20 -12.27
C ARG A 6 5.69 9.89 -10.84
N PRO A 7 6.18 10.90 -10.10
CA PRO A 7 6.52 10.71 -8.69
C PRO A 7 5.28 10.29 -7.90
N THR A 8 5.48 9.44 -6.88
CA THR A 8 4.41 9.05 -5.95
C THR A 8 4.05 10.25 -5.09
N GLU A 9 2.84 10.77 -5.21
CA GLU A 9 2.38 11.92 -4.41
C GLU A 9 1.72 11.45 -3.12
N LEU A 10 1.03 10.31 -3.14
CA LEU A 10 0.36 9.72 -1.98
C LEU A 10 0.73 8.24 -1.78
N LEU A 11 1.44 7.95 -0.69
CA LEU A 11 1.76 6.60 -0.21
C LEU A 11 0.88 6.24 0.98
N ALA A 12 0.07 5.17 0.85
CA ALA A 12 -0.78 4.69 1.93
C ALA A 12 -0.27 3.35 2.52
N PRO A 13 -0.49 3.08 3.82
CA PRO A 13 -0.23 1.75 4.38
C PRO A 13 -1.32 0.78 3.94
N ALA A 14 -0.95 -0.46 3.63
CA ALA A 14 -1.90 -1.54 3.46
C ALA A 14 -1.46 -2.75 4.28
N GLY A 15 -2.38 -3.29 5.09
CA GLY A 15 -2.19 -4.54 5.84
C GLY A 15 -2.95 -5.74 5.28
N SER A 16 -3.81 -5.54 4.28
CA SER A 16 -4.51 -6.63 3.57
C SER A 16 -4.88 -6.20 2.16
N LEU A 17 -5.26 -7.16 1.31
CA LEU A 17 -5.67 -6.86 -0.06
C LEU A 17 -6.85 -5.87 -0.12
N ASP A 18 -7.79 -5.95 0.81
CA ASP A 18 -8.92 -5.04 0.88
C ASP A 18 -8.52 -3.62 1.31
N MET A 19 -7.54 -3.51 2.23
CA MET A 19 -6.96 -2.20 2.58
C MET A 19 -6.22 -1.58 1.41
N MET A 20 -5.49 -2.38 0.62
CA MET A 20 -4.83 -1.90 -0.59
C MET A 20 -5.85 -1.41 -1.63
N ARG A 21 -6.91 -2.18 -1.89
CA ARG A 21 -8.00 -1.78 -2.79
C ARG A 21 -8.66 -0.48 -2.35
N THR A 22 -8.90 -0.36 -1.05
CA THR A 22 -9.42 0.86 -0.43
C THR A 22 -8.46 2.02 -0.68
N ALA A 23 -7.17 1.87 -0.36
CA ALA A 23 -6.18 2.92 -0.57
C ALA A 23 -6.17 3.45 -2.01
N PHE A 24 -6.23 2.56 -3.00
CA PHE A 24 -6.32 2.97 -4.41
C PHE A 24 -7.64 3.65 -4.76
N ALA A 25 -8.77 3.16 -4.24
CA ALA A 25 -10.08 3.78 -4.44
C ALA A 25 -10.13 5.22 -3.88
N TYR A 26 -9.35 5.52 -2.84
CA TYR A 26 -9.22 6.84 -2.23
C TYR A 26 -8.02 7.65 -2.75
N GLY A 27 -7.39 7.22 -3.85
CA GLY A 27 -6.41 8.02 -4.57
C GLY A 27 -4.95 7.85 -4.15
N ALA A 28 -4.60 6.78 -3.43
CA ALA A 28 -3.19 6.46 -3.23
C ALA A 28 -2.51 6.12 -4.57
N ASP A 29 -1.31 6.66 -4.79
CA ASP A 29 -0.49 6.32 -5.95
C ASP A 29 0.27 5.00 -5.74
N ALA A 30 0.60 4.71 -4.48
CA ALA A 30 1.27 3.50 -4.07
C ALA A 30 0.83 3.08 -2.67
N VAL A 31 1.03 1.80 -2.36
CA VAL A 31 0.88 1.29 -1.00
C VAL A 31 2.17 0.68 -0.50
N TYR A 32 2.46 0.86 0.79
CA TYR A 32 3.46 0.05 1.48
C TYR A 32 2.76 -1.19 2.06
N ALA A 33 3.02 -2.34 1.45
CA ALA A 33 2.57 -3.65 1.90
C ALA A 33 3.77 -4.41 2.51
N GLY A 34 3.96 -4.27 3.81
CA GLY A 34 5.07 -4.90 4.54
C GLY A 34 4.68 -6.27 5.10
N GLN A 35 5.61 -7.22 5.15
CA GLN A 35 5.40 -8.51 5.82
C GLN A 35 5.09 -8.32 7.31
N PRO A 36 4.19 -9.15 7.90
CA PRO A 36 3.75 -9.02 9.29
C PRO A 36 4.92 -8.96 10.29
N ARG A 37 6.01 -9.69 10.03
CA ARG A 37 7.22 -9.74 10.86
C ARG A 37 7.86 -8.37 11.11
N TYR A 38 7.66 -7.41 10.21
CA TYR A 38 8.25 -6.06 10.29
C TYR A 38 7.21 -4.95 10.46
N SER A 39 5.95 -5.30 10.72
CA SER A 39 4.86 -4.35 10.86
C SER A 39 4.54 -4.06 12.33
N LEU A 40 4.47 -2.77 12.69
CA LEU A 40 4.00 -2.30 14.01
C LEU A 40 2.55 -2.71 14.32
N ARG A 41 1.76 -3.07 13.30
CA ARG A 41 0.38 -3.56 13.42
C ARG A 41 0.27 -5.02 12.96
N VAL A 42 1.19 -5.89 13.37
CA VAL A 42 1.26 -7.32 12.99
C VAL A 42 -0.09 -8.06 13.12
N ARG A 43 -0.88 -7.74 14.14
CA ARG A 43 -2.18 -8.39 14.41
C ARG A 43 -3.26 -8.07 13.36
N ASN A 44 -3.05 -7.01 12.58
CA ASN A 44 -3.99 -6.52 11.58
C ASN A 44 -3.33 -6.52 10.18
N ASN A 45 -2.43 -7.47 9.96
CA ASN A 45 -1.69 -7.63 8.72
C ASN A 45 -1.80 -9.08 8.22
N SER A 46 -2.37 -9.25 7.03
CA SER A 46 -2.55 -10.52 6.32
C SER A 46 -1.80 -10.56 4.99
N PHE A 47 -0.85 -9.64 4.77
CA PHE A 47 0.09 -9.71 3.65
C PHE A 47 1.26 -10.66 3.89
#